data_AF-A0A938MJH6-F1
#
_entry.id   AF-A0A938MJH6-F1
#
_cell.length_a   1.000
_cell.length_b   1.000
_cell.length_c   1.000
_cell.angle_alpha   90.00
_cell.angle_beta   90.00
_cell.angle_gamma   90.00
#
_symmetry.space_group_name_H-M   'P 1'
#
loop_
_entity.id
_entity.type
_entity.pdbx_description
1 polymer ?
#
loop_
_entity_poly.entity_id
_entity_poly.type
_entity_poly.pdbx_seq_one_letter_code
_entity_poly.pdbx_strand_id
1 'polypeptide(L)'
;MVAESDRYLAPGHSLDELKAADGQTGYADILKHGVTGQGLNDYAGIFRALRGVGFAGWISIEDGMNGMDEMRQSLDYLKAMRRQHYLI
;
A
#
# COMPACT_ATOMS: atom_id res chain seq x y z
N MET A 1 -3.83 -13.99 6.56
CA MET A 1 -4.38 -12.97 5.64
C MET A 1 -3.60 -11.70 5.89
N VAL A 2 -3.09 -11.06 4.83
CA VAL A 2 -2.53 -9.70 4.93
C VAL A 2 -3.54 -8.78 4.25
N ALA A 3 -4.00 -7.76 4.98
CA ALA A 3 -4.84 -6.68 4.45
C ALA A 3 -3.93 -5.48 4.21
N GLU A 4 -4.10 -4.82 3.07
CA GLU A 4 -3.25 -3.72 2.66
C GLU A 4 -4.08 -2.54 2.16
N SER A 5 -3.73 -1.35 2.62
CA SER A 5 -4.28 -0.08 2.16
C SER A 5 -3.14 0.90 1.99
N ASP A 6 -2.65 1.06 0.75
CA ASP A 6 -1.58 2.00 0.45
C ASP A 6 -2.08 3.44 0.64
N ARG A 7 -1.21 4.29 1.19
CA ARG A 7 -1.55 5.68 1.46
C ARG A 7 -0.48 6.61 0.97
N TYR A 8 -0.92 7.76 0.46
CA TYR A 8 -0.05 8.83 0.03
C TYR A 8 -0.30 10.10 0.86
N LEU A 9 0.69 10.99 0.91
CA LEU A 9 0.53 12.30 1.54
C LEU A 9 -0.33 13.20 0.67
N ALA A 10 -1.29 13.87 1.27
CA ALA A 10 -2.05 14.92 0.61
C ALA A 10 -1.10 15.98 0.02
N PRO A 11 -1.42 16.59 -1.13
CA PRO A 11 -0.55 17.55 -1.77
C PRO A 11 -0.14 18.70 -0.84
N GLY A 12 1.15 19.02 -0.81
CA GLY A 12 1.71 20.07 0.04
C GLY A 12 2.10 19.64 1.46
N HIS A 13 1.87 18.38 1.83
CA HIS A 13 2.27 17.83 3.13
C HIS A 13 3.58 17.04 3.07
N SER A 14 4.25 16.93 4.21
CA SER A 14 5.54 16.25 4.35
C SER A 14 5.51 15.05 5.29
N LEU A 15 6.49 14.15 5.18
CA LEU A 15 6.64 13.03 6.12
C LEU A 15 6.98 13.48 7.54
N ASP A 16 7.62 14.64 7.69
CA ASP A 16 7.96 15.18 9.00
C ASP A 16 6.71 15.75 9.71
N GLU A 17 5.80 16.36 8.96
CA GLU A 17 4.45 16.68 9.46
C GLU A 17 3.70 15.43 9.90
N LEU A 18 3.79 14.35 9.11
CA LEU A 18 3.16 13.08 9.45
C LEU A 18 3.70 12.48 10.76
N LYS A 19 5.03 12.48 10.94
CA LYS A 19 5.64 12.00 12.18
C LYS A 19 5.28 12.87 13.38
N ALA A 20 5.16 14.19 13.19
CA ALA A 20 4.78 15.11 14.25
C ALA A 20 3.30 14.96 14.66
N ALA A 21 2.45 14.52 13.73
CA ALA A 21 1.03 14.25 13.96
C ALA A 21 0.75 12.84 14.51
N ASP A 22 1.77 11.97 14.62
CA ASP A 22 1.61 10.59 15.10
C ASP A 22 1.06 10.59 16.54
N GLY A 23 -0.13 10.00 16.73
CA GLY A 23 -0.87 10.02 18.00
C GLY A 23 -1.88 11.17 18.19
N GLN A 24 -2.01 12.09 17.22
CA GLN A 24 -3.05 13.13 17.20
C GLN A 24 -4.13 12.82 16.15
N THR A 25 -5.37 13.23 16.40
CA THR A 25 -6.53 12.98 15.51
C THR A 25 -6.31 13.49 14.06
N GLY A 26 -5.42 14.49 13.86
CA GLY A 26 -5.08 15.06 12.56
C GLY A 26 -4.24 14.18 11.63
N TYR A 27 -3.70 13.05 12.12
CA TYR A 27 -3.01 12.02 11.32
C TYR A 27 -3.85 11.58 10.09
N ALA A 28 -5.17 11.47 10.27
CA ALA A 28 -6.09 10.99 9.24
C ALA A 28 -6.32 12.00 8.10
N ASP A 29 -6.06 13.29 8.30
CA ASP A 29 -6.39 14.31 7.30
C ASP A 29 -5.35 14.40 6.19
N ILE A 30 -4.07 14.16 6.50
CA ILE A 30 -2.96 14.28 5.55
C ILE A 30 -2.59 12.96 4.87
N LEU A 31 -3.07 11.81 5.36
CA LEU A 31 -2.92 10.52 4.71
C LEU A 31 -4.18 10.14 3.94
N LYS A 32 -4.04 9.96 2.63
CA LYS A 32 -5.15 9.61 1.74
C LYS A 32 -5.01 8.20 1.22
N HIS A 33 -6.15 7.53 1.08
CA HIS A 33 -6.25 6.28 0.31
C HIS A 33 -6.01 6.57 -1.15
N GLY A 34 -5.32 5.68 -1.83
CA GLY A 34 -5.14 5.73 -3.28
C GLY A 34 -4.66 4.39 -3.81
N VAL A 35 -4.31 4.41 -5.10
CA VAL A 35 -3.88 3.22 -5.83
C VAL A 35 -2.65 2.58 -5.17
N THR A 36 -2.76 1.29 -4.87
CA THR A 36 -1.67 0.45 -4.36
C THR A 36 -0.44 0.52 -5.27
N GLY A 37 0.72 0.81 -4.67
CA GLY A 37 2.00 0.97 -5.37
C GLY A 37 2.33 2.42 -5.71
N GLN A 38 1.44 3.37 -5.38
CA GLN A 38 1.66 4.81 -5.57
C GLN A 38 1.76 5.58 -4.25
N GLY A 39 1.63 4.90 -3.12
CA GLY A 39 1.78 5.48 -1.79
C GLY A 39 3.14 5.25 -1.17
N LEU A 40 3.17 5.22 0.16
CA LEU A 40 4.39 5.23 0.98
C LEU A 40 4.94 3.83 1.26
N ASN A 41 4.22 2.78 0.92
CA ASN A 41 4.62 1.40 1.22
C ASN A 41 5.82 0.93 0.37
N ASP A 42 6.86 0.39 1.01
CA ASP A 42 7.94 -0.35 0.32
C ASP A 42 7.49 -1.78 -0.02
N TYR A 43 6.71 -1.92 -1.10
CA TYR A 43 6.23 -3.23 -1.56
C TYR A 43 7.35 -4.20 -1.90
N ALA A 44 8.48 -3.73 -2.42
CA ALA A 44 9.59 -4.61 -2.75
C ALA A 44 10.19 -5.22 -1.46
N GLY A 45 10.34 -4.42 -0.41
CA GLY A 45 10.72 -4.88 0.93
C GLY A 45 9.71 -5.85 1.53
N ILE A 46 8.43 -5.50 1.49
CA ILE A 46 7.33 -6.33 2.00
C ILE A 46 7.31 -7.70 1.30
N PHE A 47 7.33 -7.74 -0.03
CA PHE A 47 7.31 -8.99 -0.78
C PHE A 47 8.60 -9.82 -0.57
N ARG A 48 9.77 -9.19 -0.40
CA ARG A 48 11.00 -9.90 0.01
C ARG A 48 10.83 -10.55 1.39
N ALA A 49 10.28 -9.83 2.36
CA ALA A 49 10.06 -10.35 3.72
C ALA A 49 9.04 -11.50 3.72
N LEU A 50 7.91 -11.32 3.04
CA LEU A 50 6.89 -12.36 2.89
C LEU A 50 7.46 -13.62 2.21
N ARG A 51 8.27 -13.46 1.15
CA ARG A 51 8.95 -14.58 0.50
C ARG A 51 9.93 -15.27 1.45
N GLY A 52 10.68 -14.49 2.23
CA GLY A 52 11.68 -14.99 3.19
C GLY A 52 11.08 -15.92 4.25
N VAL A 53 9.83 -15.69 4.64
CA VAL A 53 9.09 -16.56 5.58
C VAL A 53 8.25 -17.65 4.89
N GLY A 54 8.38 -17.81 3.57
CA GLY A 54 7.63 -18.81 2.81
C GLY A 54 6.14 -18.53 2.71
N PHE A 55 5.71 -17.27 2.81
CA PHE A 55 4.30 -16.90 2.68
C PHE A 55 3.78 -17.26 1.28
N ALA A 56 2.71 -18.05 1.23
CA ALA A 56 2.01 -18.44 0.00
C ALA A 56 0.48 -18.21 0.08
N GLY A 57 0.04 -17.39 1.04
CA GLY A 57 -1.37 -17.15 1.32
C GLY A 57 -2.00 -16.04 0.45
N TRP A 58 -3.24 -15.69 0.79
CA TRP A 58 -4.01 -14.63 0.14
C TRP A 58 -3.58 -13.23 0.61
N ILE A 59 -3.48 -12.31 -0.36
CA ILE A 59 -3.34 -10.86 -0.16
C ILE A 59 -4.71 -10.25 -0.44
N SER A 60 -5.28 -9.55 0.54
CA SER A 60 -6.53 -8.79 0.40
C SER A 60 -6.20 -7.35 0.00
N ILE A 61 -7.02 -6.76 -0.87
CA ILE A 61 -6.88 -5.38 -1.34
C ILE A 61 -8.01 -4.56 -0.70
N GLU A 62 -7.65 -3.51 0.03
CA GLU A 62 -8.60 -2.54 0.59
C GLU A 62 -8.37 -1.18 -0.08
N ASP A 63 -8.99 -0.99 -1.24
CA ASP A 63 -8.83 0.16 -2.14
C ASP A 63 -10.12 0.41 -2.94
N GLY A 64 -10.11 1.36 -3.89
CA GLY A 64 -11.23 1.66 -4.78
C GLY A 64 -12.16 2.75 -4.25
N MET A 65 -11.66 3.61 -3.35
CA MET A 65 -12.44 4.71 -2.78
C MET A 65 -12.97 5.68 -3.84
N ASN A 66 -12.24 5.89 -4.94
CA ASN A 66 -12.67 6.76 -6.04
C ASN A 66 -13.19 5.98 -7.26
N GLY A 67 -13.37 4.65 -7.16
CA GLY A 67 -13.98 3.83 -8.19
C GLY A 67 -13.19 2.57 -8.58
N MET A 68 -13.77 1.78 -9.49
CA MET A 68 -13.24 0.47 -9.89
C MET A 68 -11.95 0.53 -10.72
N ASP A 69 -11.65 1.67 -11.34
CA ASP A 69 -10.41 1.84 -12.10
C ASP A 69 -9.18 1.88 -11.19
N GLU A 70 -9.29 2.45 -9.98
CA GLU A 70 -8.24 2.38 -8.96
C GLU A 70 -8.04 0.93 -8.49
N MET A 71 -9.13 0.23 -8.19
CA MET A 71 -9.09 -1.19 -7.82
C MET A 71 -8.39 -2.04 -8.88
N ARG A 72 -8.65 -1.76 -10.17
CA ARG A 72 -8.00 -2.46 -11.28
C ARG A 72 -6.49 -2.20 -11.30
N GLN A 73 -6.07 -0.95 -11.17
CA GLN A 73 -4.66 -0.58 -11.15
C GLN A 73 -3.91 -1.24 -9.99
N SER A 74 -4.52 -1.23 -8.80
CA SER A 74 -3.99 -1.87 -7.59
C SER A 74 -3.84 -3.38 -7.75
N LEU A 75 -4.85 -4.03 -8.35
CA LEU A 75 -4.79 -5.45 -8.67
C LEU A 75 -3.67 -5.77 -9.67
N ASP A 76 -3.51 -4.96 -10.71
CA ASP A 76 -2.47 -5.16 -11.73
C ASP A 76 -1.06 -4.99 -11.15
N TYR A 77 -0.87 -4.00 -10.26
CA TYR A 77 0.37 -3.81 -9.52
C TYR A 77 0.71 -5.01 -8.64
N LEU A 78 -0.23 -5.49 -7.81
CA LEU A 78 0.00 -6.63 -6.91
C LEU A 78 0.27 -7.93 -7.67
N LYS A 79 -0.39 -8.13 -8.82
CA LYS A 79 -0.08 -9.25 -9.72
C LYS A 79 1.36 -9.16 -10.24
N ALA A 80 1.85 -7.97 -10.58
CA ALA A 80 3.24 -7.78 -11.01
C ALA A 80 4.23 -8.09 -9.88
N MET A 81 3.99 -7.58 -8.67
CA MET A 81 4.81 -7.88 -7.49
C MET A 81 4.84 -9.37 -7.19
N ARG A 82 3.68 -10.05 -7.26
CA ARG A 82 3.63 -11.49 -7.07
C ARG A 82 4.43 -12.24 -8.13
N ARG A 83 4.34 -11.84 -9.40
CA ARG A 83 5.18 -12.45 -10.46
C ARG A 83 6.66 -12.27 -10.16
N GLN A 84 7.10 -11.05 -9.89
CA GLN A 84 8.51 -10.74 -9.64
C GLN A 84 9.12 -11.50 -8.45
N HIS A 85 8.35 -11.74 -7.39
CA HIS A 85 8.87 -12.31 -6.16
C HIS A 85 8.58 -13.80 -5.96
N TYR A 86 7.53 -14.34 -6.59
CA TYR A 86 7.06 -15.71 -6.31
C TYR A 86 6.97 -16.62 -7.53
N LEU A 87 6.96 -16.08 -8.75
CA LEU A 87 6.81 -16.89 -9.96
C LEU A 87 8.14 -16.85 -10.72
N ILE A 88 8.71 -18.03 -10.97
CA ILE A 88 9.91 -18.24 -11.79
C ILE A 88 9.46 -18.42 -13.24
#